data_AF-A0A836QP25-F1
#
_entry.id   AF-A0A836QP25-F1
#
_cell.length_a   1.000
_cell.length_b   1.000
_cell.length_c   1.000
_cell.angle_alpha   90.00
_cell.angle_beta   90.00
_cell.angle_gamma   90.00
#
_symmetry.space_group_name_H-M   'P 1'
#
loop_
_entity.id
_entity.type
_entity.pdbx_description
1 polymer ?
#
loop_
_entity_poly.entity_id
_entity_poly.type
_entity_poly.pdbx_seq_one_letter_code
_entity_poly.pdbx_strand_id
1 'polypeptide(L)'
;MNRLRHRPLLETHNANAARGRILRESWGGLEKYLARHSFTVFLDFDGTLTRAHERPELAELSEEMRGRLSRLATRVPVTIVSGRDRMDVASLVGLPELTYAGCHGFDVEE
;
A
#
# COMPACT_ATOMS: atom_id res chain seq x y z
N MET A 1 -4.22 29.37 -15.16
CA MET A 1 -4.41 27.92 -15.35
C MET A 1 -3.05 27.27 -15.55
N ASN A 2 -2.50 26.68 -14.48
CA ASN A 2 -1.12 26.19 -14.45
C ASN A 2 -1.09 24.71 -14.89
N ARG A 3 -0.47 24.42 -16.04
CA ARG A 3 -0.27 23.04 -16.52
C ARG A 3 0.73 22.35 -15.59
N LEU A 4 0.28 21.30 -14.91
CA LEU A 4 1.13 20.36 -14.21
C LEU A 4 2.14 19.79 -15.22
N ARG A 5 3.41 20.15 -15.06
CA ARG A 5 4.52 19.53 -15.79
C ARG A 5 4.73 18.16 -15.18
N HIS A 6 4.32 17.11 -15.87
CA HIS A 6 4.80 15.76 -15.58
C HIS A 6 6.32 15.77 -15.76
N ARG A 7 7.06 15.71 -14.64
CA ARG A 7 8.47 15.33 -14.65
C ARG A 7 8.53 13.82 -14.88
N PRO A 8 9.28 13.32 -15.89
CA PRO A 8 9.46 11.89 -16.05
C PRO A 8 10.21 11.35 -14.84
N LEU A 9 9.71 10.25 -14.28
CA LEU A 9 10.42 9.47 -13.28
C LEU A 9 11.65 8.85 -13.96
N LEU A 10 12.82 9.44 -13.69
CA LEU A 10 14.16 8.86 -13.76
C LEU A 10 14.37 7.72 -14.78
N GLU A 11 14.85 8.07 -15.98
CA GLU A 11 15.63 7.13 -16.78
C GLU A 11 16.99 6.92 -16.11
N THR A 12 17.10 5.90 -15.27
CA THR A 12 18.40 5.33 -14.90
C THR A 12 18.68 4.13 -15.79
N HIS A 13 19.36 4.39 -16.90
CA HIS A 13 20.00 3.35 -17.72
C HIS A 13 21.11 2.69 -16.89
N ASN A 14 20.74 1.68 -16.10
CA ASN A 14 21.68 0.74 -15.54
C ASN A 14 21.03 -0.65 -15.63
N ALA A 15 21.47 -1.45 -16.60
CA ALA A 15 20.88 -2.76 -16.89
C ALA A 15 20.89 -3.73 -15.70
N ASN A 16 21.67 -3.43 -14.65
CA ASN A 16 21.72 -4.18 -13.39
C ASN A 16 20.83 -3.60 -12.27
N ALA A 17 20.28 -2.38 -12.43
CA ALA A 17 19.29 -1.80 -11.52
C ALA A 17 17.87 -2.34 -11.75
N ALA A 18 17.62 -2.94 -12.91
CA ALA A 18 16.32 -3.49 -13.31
C ALA A 18 15.95 -4.80 -12.57
N ARG A 19 16.90 -5.47 -11.92
CA ARG A 19 16.60 -6.57 -10.99
C ARG A 19 16.35 -5.97 -9.62
N GLY A 20 15.07 -5.78 -9.28
CA GLY A 20 14.68 -5.44 -7.92
C GLY A 20 15.38 -6.37 -6.92
N ARG A 21 16.01 -5.78 -5.90
CA ARG A 21 16.59 -6.57 -4.80
C ARG A 21 15.47 -7.04 -3.89
N ILE A 22 15.65 -8.22 -3.27
CA ILE A 22 14.73 -8.71 -2.26
C ILE A 22 14.73 -7.70 -1.10
N LEU A 23 13.54 -7.24 -0.69
CA LEU A 23 13.39 -6.18 0.33
C LEU A 23 14.16 -6.49 1.61
N ARG A 24 14.14 -7.77 2.03
CA ARG A 24 14.82 -8.27 3.23
C ARG A 24 16.34 -8.08 3.18
N GLU A 25 16.95 -8.20 2.00
CA GLU A 25 18.40 -8.05 1.81
C GLU A 25 18.84 -6.58 1.76
N SER A 26 17.90 -5.67 1.49
CA SER A 26 18.16 -4.24 1.31
C SER A 26 17.62 -3.37 2.45
N TRP A 27 17.13 -3.97 3.54
CA TRP A 27 16.39 -3.26 4.59
C TRP A 27 17.13 -2.06 5.18
N GLY A 28 18.41 -2.24 5.54
CA GLY A 28 19.23 -1.15 6.11
C GLY A 28 19.53 -0.01 5.13
N GLY A 29 19.48 -0.27 3.82
CA GLY A 29 19.59 0.77 2.79
C GLY A 29 18.25 1.46 2.52
N LEU A 30 17.15 0.69 2.56
CA LEU A 30 15.80 1.19 2.35
C LEU A 30 15.41 2.22 3.42
N GLU A 31 15.67 1.96 4.69
CA GLU A 31 15.35 2.90 5.77
C GLU A 31 16.00 4.27 5.53
N LYS A 32 17.30 4.29 5.22
CA LYS A 32 18.05 5.52 4.91
C LYS A 32 17.52 6.22 3.66
N TYR A 33 17.06 5.45 2.68
CA TYR A 33 16.46 5.98 1.46
C TYR A 33 15.11 6.64 1.76
N LEU A 34 14.20 5.91 2.42
CA LEU A 34 12.86 6.40 2.78
C LEU A 34 12.91 7.61 3.71
N ALA A 35 13.86 7.67 4.65
CA ALA A 35 14.04 8.82 5.55
C ALA A 35 14.32 10.16 4.82
N ARG A 36 14.69 10.12 3.54
CA ARG A 36 15.05 11.30 2.74
C ARG A 36 14.08 11.57 1.59
N HIS A 37 13.03 10.77 1.45
CA HIS A 37 12.10 10.86 0.33
C HIS A 37 10.66 10.76 0.84
N SER A 38 9.76 11.52 0.21
CA SER A 38 8.33 11.29 0.38
C SER A 38 7.92 10.03 -0.35
N PHE A 39 7.12 9.18 0.29
CA PHE A 39 6.62 7.94 -0.27
C PHE A 39 5.20 7.67 0.21
N THR A 40 4.55 6.76 -0.50
CA THR A 40 3.19 6.26 -0.22
C THR A 40 3.26 4.75 -0.13
N VAL A 41 2.42 4.17 0.72
CA VAL A 41 2.35 2.72 0.92
C VAL A 41 1.05 2.19 0.32
N PHE A 42 1.18 1.20 -0.55
CA PHE A 42 0.06 0.42 -1.07
C PHE A 42 0.12 -0.98 -0.48
N LEU A 43 -0.98 -1.44 0.09
CA LEU A 43 -1.05 -2.75 0.75
C LEU A 43 -2.17 -3.57 0.15
N ASP A 44 -1.85 -4.80 -0.19
CA ASP A 44 -2.86 -5.82 -0.44
C ASP A 44 -3.56 -6.22 0.87
N PHE A 45 -4.79 -6.75 0.79
CA PHE A 45 -5.57 -7.15 1.94
C PHE A 45 -5.50 -8.67 2.21
N ASP A 46 -6.07 -9.49 1.33
CA ASP A 46 -6.26 -10.92 1.54
C ASP A 46 -4.94 -11.70 1.46
N GLY A 47 -4.55 -12.33 2.57
CA GLY A 47 -3.28 -13.06 2.65
C GLY A 47 -2.05 -12.16 2.87
N THR A 48 -2.24 -10.84 2.88
CA THR A 48 -1.20 -9.85 3.19
C THR A 48 -1.41 -9.24 4.58
N LEU A 49 -2.54 -8.57 4.80
CA LEU A 49 -2.91 -7.98 6.08
C LEU A 49 -3.74 -8.93 6.94
N THR A 50 -4.45 -9.84 6.29
CA THR A 50 -5.18 -10.95 6.92
C THR A 50 -4.48 -12.27 6.64
N ARG A 51 -4.78 -13.30 7.42
CA ARG A 51 -4.35 -14.66 7.06
C ARG A 51 -5.09 -15.10 5.79
N ALA A 52 -4.46 -15.95 4.99
CA ALA A 52 -5.17 -16.61 3.90
C ALA A 52 -6.24 -17.54 4.49
N HIS A 53 -7.49 -17.32 4.11
CA HIS A 53 -8.62 -18.18 4.47
C HIS A 53 -9.10 -18.92 3.22
N GLU A 54 -9.65 -20.14 3.40
CA GLU A 54 -10.30 -20.88 2.30
C GLU A 54 -11.56 -20.16 1.77
N ARG A 55 -12.13 -19.30 2.61
CA ARG A 55 -13.38 -18.57 2.38
C ARG A 55 -13.15 -17.07 2.62
N PRO A 56 -13.29 -16.21 1.60
CA PRO A 56 -13.07 -14.77 1.73
C PRO A 56 -13.93 -14.13 2.82
N GLU A 57 -15.14 -14.63 3.06
CA GLU A 57 -16.05 -14.12 4.10
C GLU A 57 -15.52 -14.28 5.54
N LEU A 58 -14.46 -15.06 5.74
CA LEU A 58 -13.83 -15.27 7.05
C LEU A 58 -12.65 -14.33 7.32
N ALA A 59 -12.28 -13.48 6.36
CA ALA A 59 -11.16 -12.57 6.53
C ALA A 59 -11.47 -11.52 7.60
N GLU A 60 -10.62 -11.46 8.62
CA GLU A 60 -10.72 -10.48 9.70
C GLU A 60 -9.38 -9.77 9.89
N LEU A 61 -9.44 -8.44 10.02
CA LEU A 61 -8.28 -7.63 10.37
C LEU A 61 -8.15 -7.60 11.90
N SER A 62 -7.08 -8.17 12.43
CA SER A 62 -6.84 -8.17 13.88
C SER A 62 -6.68 -6.74 14.41
N GLU A 63 -7.12 -6.52 15.65
CA GLU A 63 -6.96 -5.22 16.33
C GLU A 63 -5.50 -4.76 16.40
N GLU A 64 -4.56 -5.70 16.54
CA GLU A 64 -3.13 -5.39 16.48
C GLU A 64 -2.73 -4.82 15.11
N MET A 65 -3.17 -5.44 14.02
CA MET A 65 -2.84 -4.97 12.67
C MET A 65 -3.54 -3.64 12.37
N ARG A 66 -4.80 -3.49 12.77
CA ARG A 66 -5.55 -2.23 12.69
C ARG A 66 -4.78 -1.09 13.38
N GLY A 67 -4.29 -1.32 14.60
CA GLY A 67 -3.45 -0.36 15.32
C GLY A 67 -2.12 -0.03 14.62
N ARG A 68 -1.50 -1.00 13.93
CA ARG A 68 -0.29 -0.77 13.13
C ARG A 68 -0.58 0.08 11.89
N LEU A 69 -1.68 -0.17 11.18
CA LEU A 69 -2.09 0.59 10.01
C LEU A 69 -2.43 2.04 10.38
N SER A 70 -3.22 2.25 11.42
CA SER A 70 -3.56 3.60 11.89
C SER A 70 -2.29 4.40 12.25
N ARG A 71 -1.34 3.79 12.98
CA ARG A 71 -0.05 4.42 13.28
C ARG A 71 0.77 4.72 12.02
N LEU A 72 0.74 3.86 11.01
CA LEU A 72 1.43 4.09 9.73
C LEU A 72 0.81 5.27 8.96
N ALA A 73 -0.52 5.34 8.94
CA ALA A 73 -1.28 6.40 8.27
C ALA A 73 -0.98 7.80 8.84
N THR A 74 -0.61 7.91 10.12
CA THR A 74 -0.15 9.20 10.69
C THR A 74 1.15 9.73 10.10
N ARG A 75 1.90 8.92 9.35
CA ARG A 75 3.24 9.26 8.86
C ARG A 75 3.31 9.38 7.34
N VAL A 76 2.57 8.54 6.64
CA VAL A 76 2.56 8.47 5.17
C VAL A 76 1.15 8.16 4.68
N PRO A 77 0.79 8.59 3.46
CA PRO A 77 -0.43 8.12 2.83
C PRO A 77 -0.38 6.59 2.67
N VAL A 78 -1.49 5.94 3.03
CA VAL A 78 -1.64 4.49 2.94
C VAL A 78 -2.92 4.18 2.16
N THR A 79 -2.79 3.33 1.15
CA THR A 79 -3.91 2.87 0.34
C THR A 79 -4.01 1.35 0.44
N ILE A 80 -5.20 0.85 0.76
CA ILE A 80 -5.51 -0.58 0.65
C ILE A 80 -5.97 -0.85 -0.78
N VAL A 81 -5.32 -1.81 -1.45
CA VAL A 81 -5.68 -2.27 -2.79
C VAL A 81 -6.16 -3.70 -2.68
N SER A 82 -7.39 -3.98 -3.07
CA SER A 82 -7.99 -5.31 -2.93
C SER A 82 -8.75 -5.74 -4.18
N GLY A 83 -8.84 -7.07 -4.37
CA GLY A 83 -9.77 -7.67 -5.32
C GLY A 83 -11.24 -7.58 -4.90
N ARG A 84 -11.52 -7.33 -3.61
CA ARG A 84 -12.86 -7.15 -3.05
C ARG A 84 -13.52 -5.87 -3.54
N ASP A 85 -14.84 -5.79 -3.39
CA ASP A 85 -15.55 -4.51 -3.49
C ASP A 85 -14.95 -3.46 -2.53
N ARG A 86 -14.94 -2.19 -2.94
CA ARG A 86 -14.31 -1.11 -2.16
C ARG A 86 -14.97 -0.93 -0.80
N MET A 87 -16.31 -1.00 -0.73
CA MET A 87 -17.05 -0.84 0.51
C MET A 87 -16.88 -2.06 1.43
N ASP A 88 -16.76 -3.26 0.86
CA ASP A 88 -16.47 -4.49 1.61
C ASP A 88 -15.12 -4.38 2.33
N VAL A 89 -14.03 -4.11 1.59
CA VAL A 89 -12.70 -4.00 2.20
C VAL A 89 -12.60 -2.80 3.16
N ALA A 90 -13.25 -1.67 2.86
CA ALA A 90 -13.31 -0.53 3.77
C ALA A 90 -14.01 -0.89 5.09
N SER A 91 -15.09 -1.67 5.04
CA SER A 91 -15.81 -2.12 6.23
C SER A 91 -14.99 -3.10 7.08
N LEU A 92 -14.27 -4.03 6.44
CA LEU A 92 -13.39 -4.98 7.13
C LEU A 92 -12.20 -4.28 7.80
N VAL A 93 -11.59 -3.31 7.09
CA VAL A 93 -10.44 -2.56 7.59
C VAL A 93 -10.84 -1.50 8.60
N GLY A 94 -12.00 -0.86 8.46
CA GLY A 94 -12.61 0.06 9.43
C GLY A 94 -11.72 1.21 9.91
N LEU A 95 -10.93 1.80 9.02
CA LEU A 95 -10.05 2.94 9.31
C LEU A 95 -10.30 4.08 8.31
N PRO A 96 -11.07 5.12 8.69
CA PRO A 96 -11.48 6.18 7.77
C PRO A 96 -10.34 7.08 7.29
N GLU A 97 -9.16 7.00 7.92
CA GLU A 97 -7.97 7.75 7.51
C GLU A 97 -7.18 7.11 6.35
N LEU A 98 -7.57 5.91 5.90
CA LEU A 98 -6.96 5.21 4.77
C LEU A 98 -7.72 5.48 3.47
N THR A 99 -7.03 5.38 2.34
CA THR A 99 -7.68 5.33 1.02
C THR A 99 -7.92 3.89 0.60
N TYR A 100 -9.02 3.64 -0.11
CA TYR A 100 -9.38 2.30 -0.56
C TYR A 100 -9.52 2.21 -2.09
N ALA A 101 -8.93 1.16 -2.65
CA ALA A 101 -9.07 0.76 -4.04
C ALA A 101 -9.59 -0.69 -4.08
N GLY A 102 -10.85 -0.87 -4.48
CA GLY A 102 -11.50 -2.17 -4.65
C GLY A 102 -11.57 -2.62 -6.10
N CYS A 103 -12.20 -3.77 -6.34
CA CYS A 103 -12.41 -4.38 -7.64
C CYS A 103 -11.10 -4.50 -8.43
N HIS A 104 -10.02 -4.96 -7.80
CA HIS A 104 -8.67 -5.02 -8.38
C HIS A 104 -8.11 -3.64 -8.80
N GLY A 105 -8.52 -2.57 -8.12
CA GLY A 105 -8.10 -1.20 -8.40
C GLY A 105 -8.95 -0.46 -9.44
N PHE A 106 -10.08 -1.04 -9.89
CA PHE A 106 -11.01 -0.36 -10.79
C PHE A 106 -11.91 0.66 -10.08
N ASP A 107 -12.25 0.43 -8.81
CA ASP A 107 -13.04 1.36 -7.99
C ASP A 107 -12.13 1.98 -6.94
N VAL A 108 -11.85 3.28 -7.04
CA VAL A 108 -10.94 4.00 -6.15
C VAL A 108 -11.70 5.15 -5.49
N GLU A 109 -11.52 5.30 -4.20
CA GLU A 109 -12.06 6.41 -3.42
C GLU A 109 -11.46 7.76 -3.88
N GLU A 110 -12.31 8.75 -4.12
CA GLU A 110 -11.95 10.10 -4.57
C GLU A 110 -11.29 10.97 -3.49
#